data_AF-A0A7J2X3C5-F1
#
_entry.id   AF-A0A7J2X3C5-F1
#
_cell.length_a   1.000
_cell.length_b   1.000
_cell.length_c   1.000
_cell.angle_alpha   90.00
_cell.angle_beta   90.00
_cell.angle_gamma   90.00
#
_symmetry.space_group_name_H-M   'P 1'
#
loop_
_entity.id
_entity.type
_entity.pdbx_description
1 polymer ?
#
loop_
_entity_poly.entity_id
_entity_poly.type
_entity_poly.pdbx_seq_one_letter_code
_entity_poly.pdbx_strand_id
1 'polypeptide(L)' 'MMWLSELIIIGFIIGFILGVIKRGGITAGIIYGIIGGIALPTAFIVLSFILTSLFVIIALIIIVSVVSYIIGWIL' A
#
# COMPACT_ATOMS: atom_id res chain seq x y z
N MET A 1 -8.77 -8.90 -9.64
CA MET A 1 -7.74 -8.96 -8.58
C MET A 1 -6.42 -8.78 -9.27
N MET A 2 -5.72 -7.66 -9.01
CA MET A 2 -4.36 -7.55 -9.54
C MET A 2 -3.44 -8.46 -8.73
N TRP A 3 -2.71 -9.36 -9.39
CA TRP A 3 -1.73 -10.23 -8.75
C TRP A 3 -0.46 -9.44 -8.39
N LEU A 4 0.28 -9.88 -7.36
CA LEU A 4 1.54 -9.22 -6.94
C LEU A 4 2.54 -9.09 -8.10
N SER A 5 2.55 -10.08 -9.00
CA SER A 5 3.33 -10.06 -10.25
C SER A 5 2.94 -8.92 -11.19
N GLU A 6 1.66 -8.57 -11.27
CA GLU A 6 1.18 -7.48 -12.13
C GLU A 6 1.61 -6.11 -11.57
N LEU A 7 1.62 -5.94 -10.24
CA LEU A 7 2.17 -4.74 -9.59
C LEU A 7 3.66 -4.56 -9.85
N ILE A 8 4.44 -5.66 -9.83
CA ILE A 8 5.87 -5.62 -10.16
C ILE A 8 6.07 -5.19 -11.62
N ILE A 9 5.31 -5.76 -12.55
CA ILE A 9 5.42 -5.44 -13.98
C ILE A 9 5.03 -3.99 -14.24
N ILE A 10 3.92 -3.52 -13.68
CA ILE A 10 3.47 -2.13 -13.82
C ILE A 10 4.48 -1.16 -13.18
N GLY A 11 4.95 -1.46 -11.97
CA GLY A 11 5.98 -0.68 -11.30
C GLY A 11 7.27 -0.60 -12.12
N PHE A 12 7.66 -1.71 -12.76
CA PHE A 12 8.82 -1.76 -13.64
C PHE A 12 8.64 -0.89 -14.88
N ILE A 13 7.50 -0.97 -15.56
CA ILE A 13 7.23 -0.18 -16.77
C ILE A 13 7.21 1.31 -16.45
N ILE A 14 6.51 1.72 -15.39
CA ILE A 14 6.44 3.13 -14.97
C ILE A 14 7.83 3.64 -14.57
N GLY A 15 8.56 2.87 -13.76
CA GLY A 15 9.93 3.20 -13.39
C GLY A 15 10.85 3.31 -14.61
N PHE A 16 10.72 2.40 -15.56
CA PHE A 16 11.53 2.40 -16.78
C PHE A 16 11.28 3.63 -17.64
N ILE A 17 10.01 3.95 -17.93
CA ILE A 17 9.65 5.13 -18.72
C ILE A 17 10.16 6.41 -18.06
N LEU A 18 9.94 6.56 -16.75
CA LEU A 18 10.43 7.72 -16.00
C LEU A 18 11.95 7.81 -15.99
N GLY A 19 12.66 6.68 -15.89
CA GLY A 19 14.11 6.61 -15.96
C GLY A 19 14.66 7.04 -17.32
N VAL A 20 14.05 6.56 -18.40
CA VAL A 20 14.45 6.93 -19.77
C VAL A 20 14.21 8.42 -20.02
N ILE A 21 13.02 8.93 -19.67
CA ILE A 21 12.67 10.34 -19.90
C ILE A 21 13.55 11.27 -19.07
N LYS A 22 13.76 10.98 -17.78
CA LYS A 22 14.44 11.90 -16.87
C LYS A 22 15.97 11.89 -16.98
N ARG A 23 16.57 10.77 -17.41
CA ARG A 23 18.04 10.61 -17.43
C ARG A 23 18.63 10.28 -18.80
N GLY A 24 17.81 10.18 -19.85
CA GLY A 24 18.28 10.17 -21.23
C GLY A 24 19.08 8.93 -21.63
N GLY A 25 18.72 7.74 -21.13
CA GLY A 25 19.40 6.51 -21.50
C GLY A 25 18.67 5.23 -21.08
N ILE A 26 18.82 4.18 -21.88
CA ILE A 26 18.19 2.86 -21.66
C ILE A 26 18.70 2.25 -20.33
N THR A 27 19.99 2.41 -20.03
CA THR A 27 20.58 1.94 -18.77
C THR A 27 19.93 2.59 -17.55
N ALA A 28 19.65 3.89 -17.62
CA ALA A 28 18.91 4.57 -16.55
C ALA A 28 17.47 4.03 -16.48
N GLY A 29 16.80 3.84 -17.61
CA GLY A 29 15.50 3.17 -17.68
C GLY A 29 15.47 1.84 -16.92
N ILE A 30 16.43 0.94 -17.19
CA ILE A 30 16.48 -0.38 -16.53
C ILE A 30 16.63 -0.24 -15.00
N ILE A 31 17.53 0.62 -14.54
CA ILE A 31 17.76 0.84 -13.10
C ILE A 31 16.49 1.37 -12.42
N TYR A 32 15.87 2.40 -13.00
CA TYR A 32 14.64 2.97 -12.45
C TYR A 32 13.44 2.02 -12.58
N GLY A 33 13.42 1.17 -13.60
CA GLY A 33 12.45 0.09 -13.73
C GLY A 33 12.56 -0.91 -12.59
N ILE A 34 13.76 -1.39 -12.28
CA ILE A 34 13.97 -2.31 -11.14
C ILE A 34 13.52 -1.65 -9.83
N ILE A 35 13.90 -0.39 -9.59
CA ILE A 35 13.48 0.36 -8.41
C ILE A 35 11.95 0.49 -8.35
N GLY A 36 11.30 0.86 -9.45
CA GLY A 36 9.85 0.98 -9.53
C GLY A 36 9.12 -0.36 -9.33
N GLY A 37 9.67 -1.45 -9.89
CA GLY A 37 9.13 -2.80 -9.76
C GLY A 37 9.17 -3.34 -8.32
N ILE A 38 10.10 -2.86 -7.49
CA ILE A 38 10.15 -3.19 -6.05
C ILE A 38 9.31 -2.20 -5.24
N ALA A 39 9.38 -0.91 -5.54
CA ALA A 39 8.73 0.13 -4.75
C ALA A 39 7.20 0.01 -4.75
N LEU A 40 6.60 -0.29 -5.90
CA LEU A 40 5.14 -0.38 -6.04
C LEU A 40 4.50 -1.50 -5.19
N PRO A 41 4.98 -2.77 -5.26
CA PRO A 41 4.45 -3.83 -4.39
C PRO A 41 4.75 -3.58 -2.92
N THR A 42 5.91 -3.02 -2.57
CA THR A 42 6.20 -2.66 -1.18
C THR A 42 5.22 -1.59 -0.66
N ALA A 43 4.95 -0.55 -1.45
CA ALA A 43 3.98 0.48 -1.09
C ALA A 43 2.56 -0.10 -0.92
N PHE A 44 2.16 -1.02 -1.79
CA PHE A 44 0.88 -1.73 -1.68
C PHE A 44 0.77 -2.54 -0.39
N ILE A 45 1.82 -3.28 -0.01
CA ILE A 45 1.86 -4.06 1.25
C ILE A 45 1.75 -3.13 2.46
N VAL A 46 2.53 -2.05 2.49
CA VAL A 46 2.52 -1.07 3.60
C VAL A 46 1.14 -0.40 3.72
N LEU A 47 0.55 0.03 2.61
CA LEU A 47 -0.78 0.64 2.61
C LEU A 47 -1.85 -0.35 3.10
N SER A 48 -1.79 -1.59 2.64
CA SER A 48 -2.73 -2.64 3.06
C SER A 48 -2.63 -2.91 4.56
N PHE A 49 -1.41 -2.92 5.11
CA PHE A 49 -1.19 -3.05 6.54
C PHE A 49 -1.81 -1.87 7.32
N ILE A 50 -1.52 -0.62 6.90
CA ILE A 50 -2.06 0.59 7.54
C ILE A 50 -3.59 0.57 7.55
N LEU A 51 -4.22 0.27 6.40
CA LEU A 51 -5.68 0.22 6.28
C LEU A 51 -6.29 -0.86 7.19
N THR A 52 -5.66 -2.03 7.27
CA THR A 52 -6.10 -3.12 8.15
C THR A 52 -6.00 -2.70 9.61
N SER A 53 -4.88 -2.10 10.03
CA SER A 53 -4.71 -1.63 11.40
C SER A 53 -5.72 -0.55 11.79
N LEU A 54 -6.00 0.40 10.90
CA LEU A 54 -7.01 1.44 11.13
C LEU A 54 -8.40 0.84 11.32
N PHE A 55 -8.78 -0.13 10.48
CA PHE A 55 -10.07 -0.81 10.61
C PHE A 55 -10.21 -1.51 11.97
N VAL A 56 -9.16 -2.19 12.43
CA VAL A 56 -9.14 -2.84 13.76
C VAL A 56 -9.30 -1.83 14.89
N ILE A 57 -8.60 -0.69 14.82
CA ILE A 57 -8.71 0.37 15.83
C ILE A 57 -10.15 0.92 15.88
N ILE A 58 -10.76 1.20 14.73
CA ILE A 58 -12.14 1.71 14.65
C ILE A 58 -13.11 0.68 15.22
N ALA A 59 -12.97 -0.60 14.86
CA ALA A 59 -13.80 -1.66 15.39
C ALA A 59 -13.68 -1.77 16.91
N LEU A 60 -12.47 -1.67 17.46
CA LEU A 60 -12.24 -1.67 18.91
C LEU A 60 -12.93 -0.48 19.59
N ILE A 61 -12.83 0.72 19.03
CA ILE A 61 -13.50 1.92 19.56
C ILE A 61 -15.02 1.69 19.63
N ILE A 62 -15.62 1.20 18.54
CA ILE A 62 -17.06 0.91 18.48
C ILE A 62 -17.46 -0.10 19.56
N ILE A 63 -16.70 -1.20 19.71
CA ILE A 63 -16.98 -2.22 20.73
C ILE A 63 -16.92 -1.60 22.13
N VAL A 64 -15.87 -0.84 22.44
CA VAL A 64 -15.72 -0.18 23.75
C VAL A 64 -16.88 0.79 24.02
N SER A 65 -17.28 1.59 23.02
CA SER A 65 -18.43 2.49 23.14
C SER A 65 -19.75 1.73 23.39
N VAL A 66 -20.01 0.64 22.67
CA VAL A 66 -21.22 -0.18 22.85
C VAL A 66 -21.23 -0.83 24.23
N VAL A 67 -20.12 -1.43 24.67
CA VAL A 67 -20.01 -2.04 26.00
C VAL A 67 -20.22 -0.99 27.10
N SER A 68 -19.62 0.20 26.95
CA SER A 68 -19.76 1.30 27.92
C SER A 68 -21.21 1.80 28.00
N TYR A 69 -21.91 1.90 26.87
CA TYR A 69 -23.33 2.23 26.81
C TYR A 69 -24.19 1.19 27.52
N ILE A 70 -23.94 -0.10 27.27
CA ILE A 70 -24.67 -1.19 27.94
C ILE A 70 -24.45 -1.14 29.46
N ILE A 71 -23.21 -0.98 29.92
CA ILE A 71 -22.89 -0.89 31.35
C ILE A 71 -23.58 0.33 31.98
N GLY A 72 -23.54 1.50 31.32
CA GLY A 72 -24.21 2.71 31.80
C GLY A 72 -25.74 2.66 31.79
N TRP A 73 -26.34 1.73 31.05
CA TRP A 73 -27.78 1.46 31.10
C TRP A 73 -28.16 0.50 32.25
N ILE A 74 -27.24 -0.38 32.66
CA ILE A 74 -27.46 -1.35 33.75
C ILE A 74 -27.28 -0.70 35.13
N LEU A 75 -26.29 0.21 35.29
CA LEU A 75 -26.00 0.94 36.54
C LEU A 75 -26.98 2.08 36.78
#